data_AF-A0A1X6WP82-F1
#
_entry.id   AF-A0A1X6WP82-F1
#
_cell.length_a   1.000
_cell.length_b   1.000
_cell.length_c   1.000
_cell.angle_alpha   90.00
_cell.angle_beta   90.00
_cell.angle_gamma   90.00
#
_symmetry.space_group_name_H-M   'P 1'
#
loop_
_entity.id
_entity.type
_entity.pdbx_description
1 polymer ?
#
loop_
_entity_poly.entity_id
_entity_poly.type
_entity_poly.pdbx_seq_one_letter_code
_entity_poly.pdbx_strand_id
1 'polypeptide(L)'
;MKLKTYDLGKISDEQLIIAMIVAKYKGRNVYVRHKDRTTFEIPGGHREPNETIEECAKRELMEETGAIKFTIKPLFILGVEKEGLEDYGQVFMAEIEEFSDKLEYEMEEVVFLDGEPMKYTYPDIQAEIIKRLKQDTEVFGVNQPLQKQIKVLQYILEKNHSLYQIIKEVSKYNLPNYYVGGGAITQTVWNYLLNKPLNHGISDVDIVYYDTDLSEEKESNIINTVKNNFTLNEYDIDVANESRVHLWYEEAFGKKINAYKSVEEAISTWPTTATSIGVRLEGEELIVFAPYGMNDLFKGIVCPNRLMIDEAVYNNKVAKWKKRWEELDYKKW
;
A
#
# COMPACT_ATOMS: atom_id res chain seq x y z
N MET A 1 23.54 -21.79 -8.36
CA MET A 1 23.58 -20.32 -8.47
C MET A 1 23.07 -19.77 -7.15
N LYS A 2 23.78 -18.83 -6.51
CA LYS A 2 23.26 -18.11 -5.34
C LYS A 2 23.00 -16.67 -5.75
N LEU A 3 21.85 -16.15 -5.36
CA LEU A 3 21.47 -14.76 -5.61
C LEU A 3 21.61 -13.97 -4.31
N LYS A 4 22.14 -12.76 -4.41
CA LYS A 4 22.28 -11.80 -3.30
C LYS A 4 21.88 -10.43 -3.79
N THR A 5 21.30 -9.62 -2.90
CA THR A 5 20.96 -8.23 -3.20
C THR A 5 21.78 -7.29 -2.35
N TYR A 6 22.14 -6.15 -2.93
CA TYR A 6 22.96 -5.12 -2.30
C TYR A 6 22.32 -3.75 -2.51
N ASP A 7 22.48 -2.86 -1.54
CA ASP A 7 22.07 -1.47 -1.68
C ASP A 7 22.93 -0.74 -2.71
N LEU A 8 22.37 0.33 -3.30
CA LEU A 8 23.09 1.18 -4.24
C LEU A 8 24.38 1.73 -3.62
N GLY A 9 25.43 1.84 -4.45
CA GLY A 9 26.75 2.34 -4.05
C GLY A 9 27.60 1.35 -3.24
N LYS A 10 27.12 0.13 -2.98
CA LYS A 10 27.94 -0.95 -2.38
C LYS A 10 28.91 -1.59 -3.37
N ILE A 11 28.53 -1.60 -4.65
CA ILE A 11 29.33 -2.06 -5.77
C ILE A 11 29.57 -0.87 -6.68
N SER A 12 30.79 -0.72 -7.19
CA SER A 12 31.16 0.37 -8.09
C SER A 12 30.52 0.19 -9.48
N ASP A 13 30.26 1.29 -10.20
CA ASP A 13 29.62 1.23 -11.53
C ASP A 13 30.42 0.33 -12.49
N GLU A 14 31.75 0.38 -12.42
CA GLU A 14 32.68 -0.36 -13.28
C GLU A 14 32.56 -1.89 -13.12
N GLN A 15 31.98 -2.37 -12.01
CA GLN A 15 31.76 -3.79 -11.75
C GLN A 15 30.37 -4.27 -12.20
N LEU A 16 29.48 -3.36 -12.63
CA LEU A 16 28.13 -3.68 -13.07
C LEU A 16 28.15 -4.00 -14.57
N ILE A 17 27.72 -5.22 -14.92
CA ILE A 17 27.86 -5.77 -16.27
C ILE A 17 26.52 -5.99 -16.99
N ILE A 18 25.40 -5.84 -16.29
CA ILE A 18 24.06 -6.08 -16.83
C ILE A 18 23.04 -5.15 -16.17
N ALA A 19 22.16 -4.56 -16.97
CA ALA A 19 21.02 -3.79 -16.52
C ALA A 19 19.74 -4.64 -16.59
N MET A 20 18.89 -4.55 -15.57
CA MET A 20 17.60 -5.23 -15.51
C MET A 20 16.52 -4.20 -15.19
N ILE A 21 15.50 -4.06 -16.03
CA ILE A 21 14.55 -2.95 -15.94
C ILE A 21 13.15 -3.48 -15.65
N VAL A 22 12.66 -3.22 -14.44
CA VAL A 22 11.26 -3.43 -14.09
C VAL A 22 10.46 -2.25 -14.64
N ALA A 23 9.81 -2.45 -15.78
CA ALA A 23 9.13 -1.39 -16.51
C ALA A 23 7.61 -1.44 -16.33
N LYS A 24 6.98 -0.26 -16.30
CA LYS A 24 5.52 -0.08 -16.26
C LYS A 24 5.04 0.86 -17.34
N TYR A 25 3.82 0.60 -17.81
CA TYR A 25 3.09 1.49 -18.71
C TYR A 25 1.62 1.52 -18.31
N LYS A 26 1.10 2.71 -18.00
CA LYS A 26 -0.30 2.91 -17.56
C LYS A 26 -0.69 1.98 -16.41
N GLY A 27 0.24 1.77 -15.47
CA GLY A 27 0.04 0.91 -14.29
C GLY A 27 0.20 -0.59 -14.51
N ARG A 28 0.46 -1.04 -15.74
CA ARG A 28 0.68 -2.46 -16.10
C ARG A 28 2.17 -2.76 -16.24
N ASN A 29 2.59 -3.96 -15.87
CA ASN A 29 3.97 -4.42 -16.05
C ASN A 29 4.27 -4.67 -17.53
N VAL A 30 5.46 -4.25 -17.96
CA VAL A 30 5.96 -4.44 -19.33
C VAL A 30 6.93 -5.61 -19.34
N TYR A 31 6.68 -6.57 -20.22
CA TYR A 31 7.57 -7.71 -20.47
C TYR A 31 7.87 -7.82 -21.96
N VAL A 32 9.03 -8.37 -22.27
CA VAL A 32 9.49 -8.63 -23.63
C VAL A 32 9.65 -10.12 -23.87
N ARG A 33 9.54 -10.53 -25.13
CA ARG A 33 9.86 -11.90 -25.56
C ARG A 33 10.67 -11.87 -26.84
N HIS A 34 11.82 -12.52 -26.77
CA HIS A 34 12.71 -12.76 -27.90
C HIS A 34 12.09 -13.74 -28.91
N LYS A 35 12.43 -13.60 -30.20
CA LYS A 35 11.94 -14.46 -31.30
C LYS A 35 12.19 -15.95 -31.09
N ASP A 36 13.35 -16.27 -30.55
CA ASP A 36 13.79 -17.64 -30.30
C ASP A 36 13.26 -18.22 -28.96
N ARG A 37 12.40 -17.47 -28.23
CA ARG A 37 11.92 -17.87 -26.90
C ARG A 37 10.39 -17.96 -26.86
N THR A 38 9.91 -18.86 -26.01
CA THR A 38 8.48 -19.02 -25.66
C THR A 38 8.17 -18.51 -24.26
N THR A 39 9.16 -17.88 -23.62
CA THR A 39 9.15 -17.35 -22.25
C THR A 39 9.34 -15.85 -22.28
N PHE A 40 8.85 -15.17 -21.25
CA PHE A 40 8.94 -13.72 -21.12
C PHE A 40 10.03 -13.30 -20.13
N GLU A 41 10.53 -12.09 -20.30
CA GLU A 41 11.46 -11.46 -19.37
C GLU A 41 11.18 -9.98 -19.21
N ILE A 42 11.77 -9.39 -18.17
CA ILE A 42 11.83 -7.94 -18.06
C ILE A 42 12.88 -7.42 -19.05
N PRO A 43 12.73 -6.20 -19.58
CA PRO A 43 13.75 -5.61 -20.43
C PRO A 43 15.11 -5.54 -19.73
N GLY A 44 16.19 -5.71 -20.49
CA GLY A 44 17.54 -5.57 -19.98
C GLY A 44 18.58 -6.36 -20.74
N GLY A 45 19.83 -5.93 -20.61
CA GLY A 45 20.93 -6.51 -21.34
C GLY A 45 22.28 -6.09 -20.79
N HIS A 46 23.32 -6.53 -21.49
CA HIS A 46 24.71 -6.35 -21.06
C HIS A 46 25.21 -4.94 -21.33
N ARG A 47 26.07 -4.47 -20.45
CA ARG A 47 26.77 -3.20 -20.60
C ARG A 47 27.74 -3.25 -21.78
N GLU A 48 27.69 -2.24 -22.63
CA GLU A 48 28.64 -2.00 -23.72
C GLU A 48 29.87 -1.21 -23.28
N PRO A 49 30.97 -1.23 -24.05
CA PRO A 49 32.14 -0.40 -23.76
C PRO A 49 31.81 1.10 -23.78
N ASN A 50 32.24 1.83 -22.74
CA ASN A 50 32.13 3.29 -22.59
C ASN A 50 30.73 3.86 -22.30
N GLU A 51 29.76 3.04 -21.88
CA GLU A 51 28.51 3.53 -21.28
C GLU A 51 28.52 3.29 -19.77
N THR A 52 27.79 4.09 -18.99
CA THR A 52 27.44 3.81 -17.59
C THR A 52 26.36 2.75 -17.50
N ILE A 53 26.15 2.14 -16.32
CA ILE A 53 25.07 1.16 -16.17
C ILE A 53 23.67 1.77 -16.37
N GLU A 54 23.51 3.07 -16.12
CA GLU A 54 22.25 3.78 -16.36
C GLU A 54 22.03 4.06 -17.85
N GLU A 55 23.08 4.39 -18.61
CA GLU A 55 23.00 4.53 -20.06
C GLU A 55 22.65 3.20 -20.73
N CYS A 56 23.28 2.09 -20.29
CA CYS A 56 22.93 0.73 -20.68
C CYS A 56 21.43 0.47 -20.44
N ALA A 57 20.93 0.74 -19.23
CA ALA A 57 19.52 0.51 -18.89
C ALA A 57 18.55 1.29 -19.78
N LYS A 58 18.89 2.53 -20.14
CA LYS A 58 18.08 3.36 -21.05
C LYS A 58 18.09 2.79 -22.47
N ARG A 59 19.27 2.43 -22.98
CA ARG A 59 19.45 1.86 -24.32
C ARG A 59 18.67 0.55 -24.46
N GLU A 60 18.89 -0.41 -23.56
CA GLU A 60 18.19 -1.70 -23.55
C GLU A 60 16.67 -1.54 -23.46
N LEU A 61 16.18 -0.63 -22.59
CA LEU A 61 14.75 -0.36 -22.51
C LEU A 61 14.19 0.16 -23.85
N MET A 62 14.90 1.05 -24.52
CA MET A 62 14.49 1.59 -25.82
C MET A 62 14.51 0.52 -26.92
N GLU A 63 15.59 -0.26 -26.99
CA GLU A 63 15.82 -1.29 -28.02
C GLU A 63 14.80 -2.43 -27.92
N GLU A 64 14.59 -2.97 -26.71
CA GLU A 64 13.77 -4.15 -26.53
C GLU A 64 12.26 -3.86 -26.46
N THR A 65 11.88 -2.65 -26.03
CA THR A 65 10.46 -2.29 -25.86
C THR A 65 9.94 -1.27 -26.86
N GLY A 66 10.82 -0.53 -27.53
CA GLY A 66 10.47 0.61 -28.37
C GLY A 66 10.08 1.86 -27.59
N ALA A 67 10.32 1.92 -26.27
CA ALA A 67 10.01 3.10 -25.45
C ALA A 67 10.79 4.33 -25.92
N ILE A 68 10.13 5.48 -26.01
CA ILE A 68 10.76 6.75 -26.44
C ILE A 68 10.62 7.87 -25.41
N LYS A 69 9.66 7.75 -24.49
CA LYS A 69 9.48 8.68 -23.39
C LYS A 69 9.21 7.91 -22.11
N PHE A 70 10.09 8.07 -21.13
CA PHE A 70 10.04 7.36 -19.87
C PHE A 70 10.87 8.05 -18.79
N THR A 71 10.59 7.72 -17.54
CA THR A 71 11.49 7.97 -16.41
C THR A 71 12.12 6.65 -15.97
N ILE A 72 13.37 6.69 -15.53
CA ILE A 72 14.08 5.52 -15.02
C ILE A 72 14.86 5.89 -13.76
N LYS A 73 14.88 5.00 -12.77
CA LYS A 73 15.65 5.18 -11.54
C LYS A 73 16.27 3.86 -11.07
N PRO A 74 17.48 3.89 -10.49
CA PRO A 74 18.09 2.70 -9.91
C PRO A 74 17.34 2.27 -8.65
N LEU A 75 17.28 0.96 -8.39
CA LEU A 75 16.66 0.37 -7.19
C LEU A 75 17.70 -0.28 -6.28
N PHE A 76 18.30 -1.38 -6.74
CA PHE A 76 19.28 -2.16 -5.99
C PHE A 76 20.19 -2.95 -6.95
N ILE A 77 21.21 -3.58 -6.41
CA ILE A 77 22.19 -4.39 -7.15
C ILE A 77 21.92 -5.86 -6.87
N LEU A 78 21.93 -6.69 -7.90
CA LEU A 78 21.79 -8.15 -7.83
C LEU A 78 23.14 -8.80 -8.13
N GLY A 79 23.68 -9.55 -7.18
CA GLY A 79 24.83 -10.42 -7.37
C GLY A 79 24.40 -11.84 -7.70
N VAL A 80 25.04 -12.42 -8.73
CA VAL A 80 24.82 -13.78 -9.18
C VAL A 80 26.12 -14.57 -8.97
N GLU A 81 26.14 -15.42 -7.94
CA GLU A 81 27.31 -16.24 -7.61
C GLU A 81 27.21 -17.61 -8.31
N LYS A 82 28.21 -17.91 -9.14
CA LYS A 82 28.40 -19.20 -9.83
C LYS A 82 29.86 -19.64 -9.70
N GLU A 83 30.07 -20.82 -9.13
CA GLU A 83 31.40 -21.45 -8.99
C GLU A 83 32.46 -20.57 -8.28
N GLY A 84 32.01 -19.69 -7.37
CA GLY A 84 32.88 -18.80 -6.60
C GLY A 84 33.19 -17.46 -7.26
N LEU A 85 32.70 -17.23 -8.48
CA LEU A 85 32.68 -15.92 -9.14
C LEU A 85 31.31 -15.28 -8.97
N GLU A 86 31.28 -13.98 -8.70
CA GLU A 86 30.05 -13.22 -8.53
C GLU A 86 30.00 -12.10 -9.59
N ASP A 87 29.00 -12.18 -10.47
CA ASP A 87 28.69 -11.15 -11.44
C ASP A 87 27.63 -10.21 -10.86
N TYR A 88 27.72 -8.92 -11.17
CA TYR A 88 26.81 -7.90 -10.64
C TYR A 88 25.99 -7.24 -11.74
N GLY A 89 24.69 -7.16 -11.52
CA GLY A 89 23.77 -6.38 -12.32
C GLY A 89 23.00 -5.37 -11.50
N GLN A 90 22.55 -4.29 -12.13
CA GLN A 90 21.72 -3.29 -11.46
C GLN A 90 20.27 -3.39 -11.90
N VAL A 91 19.37 -3.37 -10.93
CA VAL A 91 17.93 -3.37 -11.16
C VAL A 91 17.42 -1.93 -11.14
N PHE A 92 16.64 -1.57 -12.16
CA PHE A 92 16.02 -0.28 -12.34
C PHE A 92 14.49 -0.39 -12.32
N MET A 93 13.82 0.70 -11.98
CA MET A 93 12.38 0.87 -12.23
C MET A 93 12.21 1.91 -13.32
N ALA A 94 11.40 1.59 -14.33
CA ALA A 94 11.01 2.53 -15.37
C ALA A 94 9.49 2.74 -15.42
N GLU A 95 9.06 3.98 -15.58
CA GLU A 95 7.68 4.32 -15.95
C GLU A 95 7.71 4.89 -17.36
N ILE A 96 7.12 4.15 -18.29
CA ILE A 96 7.03 4.51 -19.70
C ILE A 96 5.77 5.33 -19.92
N GLU A 97 5.90 6.39 -20.71
CA GLU A 97 4.82 7.27 -21.12
C GLU A 97 4.44 7.03 -22.59
N GLU A 98 5.42 6.72 -23.44
CA GLU A 98 5.24 6.62 -24.89
C GLU A 98 6.17 5.58 -25.53
N PHE A 99 5.64 4.86 -26.51
CA PHE A 99 6.35 3.90 -27.37
C PHE A 99 6.42 4.42 -28.80
N SER A 100 7.46 4.03 -29.52
CA SER A 100 7.50 4.10 -30.98
C SER A 100 6.94 2.84 -31.61
N ASP A 101 6.66 2.90 -32.92
CA ASP A 101 6.28 1.72 -33.71
C ASP A 101 7.48 0.83 -34.09
N LYS A 102 8.67 1.08 -33.54
CA LYS A 102 9.91 0.37 -33.87
C LYS A 102 10.39 -0.44 -32.67
N LEU A 103 10.57 -1.73 -32.90
CA LEU A 103 11.27 -2.66 -32.03
C LEU A 103 12.55 -3.11 -32.72
N GLU A 104 13.56 -3.49 -31.94
CA GLU A 104 14.69 -4.19 -32.51
C GLU A 104 14.28 -5.53 -33.15
N TYR A 105 15.05 -5.93 -34.17
CA TYR A 105 14.74 -7.11 -34.98
C TYR A 105 14.74 -8.42 -34.18
N GLU A 106 15.36 -8.45 -33.00
CA GLU A 106 15.49 -9.65 -32.17
C GLU A 106 14.26 -9.92 -31.29
N MET A 107 13.42 -8.90 -31.07
CA MET A 107 12.21 -9.00 -30.25
C MET A 107 10.98 -9.37 -31.08
N GLU A 108 10.20 -10.34 -30.58
CA GLU A 108 8.95 -10.77 -31.20
C GLU A 108 7.77 -9.94 -30.71
N GLU A 109 7.70 -9.71 -29.39
CA GLU A 109 6.57 -9.01 -28.79
C GLU A 109 6.90 -8.31 -27.48
N VAL A 110 6.12 -7.26 -27.23
CA VAL A 110 6.04 -6.55 -25.94
C VAL A 110 4.62 -6.77 -25.40
N VAL A 111 4.51 -7.19 -24.15
CA VAL A 111 3.22 -7.45 -23.50
C VAL A 111 3.04 -6.59 -22.26
N PHE A 112 1.79 -6.19 -22.03
CA PHE A 112 1.37 -5.38 -20.88
C PHE A 112 0.45 -6.22 -20.00
N LEU A 113 0.88 -6.53 -18.78
CA LEU A 113 0.18 -7.42 -17.85
C LEU A 113 -0.10 -6.72 -16.52
N ASP A 114 -1.26 -6.99 -15.92
CA ASP A 114 -1.59 -6.49 -14.57
C ASP A 114 -0.86 -7.26 -13.45
N GLY A 115 -0.23 -8.37 -13.82
CA GLY A 115 0.56 -9.24 -12.94
C GLY A 115 1.80 -9.78 -13.65
N GLU A 116 2.09 -11.06 -13.43
CA GLU A 116 3.28 -11.74 -13.95
C GLU A 116 2.94 -12.60 -15.19
N PRO A 117 3.89 -12.83 -16.13
CA PRO A 117 3.72 -13.77 -17.22
C PRO A 117 3.62 -15.22 -16.71
N MET A 118 3.02 -16.10 -17.52
CA MET A 118 2.89 -17.52 -17.15
C MET A 118 4.24 -18.25 -17.01
N LYS A 119 5.26 -17.83 -17.77
CA LYS A 119 6.58 -18.45 -17.77
C LYS A 119 7.67 -17.39 -17.98
N TYR A 120 8.61 -17.34 -17.03
CA TYR A 120 9.80 -16.51 -17.13
C TYR A 120 10.96 -17.25 -17.82
N THR A 121 11.79 -16.50 -18.52
CA THR A 121 13.09 -17.00 -19.02
C THR A 121 14.03 -17.33 -17.86
N TYR A 122 14.09 -16.45 -16.85
CA TYR A 122 14.97 -16.60 -15.68
C TYR A 122 14.16 -16.55 -14.36
N PRO A 123 13.43 -17.63 -14.01
CA PRO A 123 12.48 -17.60 -12.90
C PRO A 123 13.11 -17.29 -11.54
N ASP A 124 14.32 -17.80 -11.25
CA ASP A 124 14.98 -17.56 -9.96
C ASP A 124 15.41 -16.10 -9.78
N ILE A 125 15.92 -15.48 -10.85
CA ILE A 125 16.31 -14.06 -10.87
C ILE A 125 15.07 -13.19 -10.66
N GLN A 126 13.99 -13.48 -11.40
CA GLN A 126 12.72 -12.76 -11.29
C GLN A 126 12.12 -12.89 -9.88
N ALA A 127 12.15 -14.09 -9.30
CA ALA A 127 11.68 -14.32 -7.95
C ALA A 127 12.46 -13.50 -6.92
N GLU A 128 13.79 -13.41 -7.02
CA GLU A 128 14.59 -12.59 -6.09
C GLU A 128 14.37 -11.09 -6.30
N ILE A 129 14.19 -10.63 -7.55
CA ILE A 129 13.81 -9.24 -7.83
C ILE A 129 12.47 -8.91 -7.18
N ILE A 130 11.44 -9.72 -7.42
CA ILE A 130 10.10 -9.53 -6.85
C ILE A 130 10.16 -9.55 -5.32
N LYS A 131 10.92 -10.48 -4.74
CA LYS A 131 11.11 -10.57 -3.29
C LYS A 131 11.80 -9.32 -2.74
N ARG A 132 12.88 -8.83 -3.36
CA ARG A 132 13.60 -7.63 -2.91
C ARG A 132 12.76 -6.37 -3.07
N LEU A 133 12.02 -6.26 -4.18
CA LEU A 133 11.03 -5.21 -4.38
C LEU A 133 9.98 -5.26 -3.27
N LYS A 134 9.48 -6.45 -2.93
CA LYS A 134 8.55 -6.64 -1.80
C LYS A 134 9.18 -6.25 -0.46
N GLN A 135 10.45 -6.55 -0.22
CA GLN A 135 11.16 -6.14 1.00
C GLN A 135 11.40 -4.62 1.07
N ASP A 136 11.70 -3.97 -0.05
CA ASP A 136 11.67 -2.50 -0.10
C ASP A 136 10.24 -1.96 0.05
N THR A 137 9.23 -2.75 -0.34
CA THR A 137 7.83 -2.43 -0.07
C THR A 137 7.40 -2.67 1.39
N GLU A 138 8.08 -3.55 2.14
CA GLU A 138 7.85 -3.81 3.57
C GLU A 138 8.24 -2.61 4.48
N VAL A 139 8.86 -1.55 3.93
CA VAL A 139 9.32 -0.37 4.69
C VAL A 139 8.69 0.95 4.19
N PHE A 140 7.65 0.91 3.34
CA PHE A 140 7.20 2.13 2.65
C PHE A 140 6.84 3.30 3.59
N GLY A 141 6.24 3.04 4.74
CA GLY A 141 5.93 4.08 5.74
C GLY A 141 6.73 3.99 7.05
N VAL A 142 7.45 2.90 7.32
CA VAL A 142 8.10 2.71 8.62
C VAL A 142 9.27 3.66 8.79
N ASN A 143 9.30 4.40 9.91
CA ASN A 143 10.33 5.39 10.26
C ASN A 143 10.60 6.44 9.16
N GLN A 144 9.64 6.65 8.27
CA GLN A 144 9.70 7.70 7.26
C GLN A 144 9.20 9.03 7.84
N PRO A 145 9.59 10.18 7.26
CA PRO A 145 8.98 11.46 7.58
C PRO A 145 7.46 11.41 7.40
N LEU A 146 6.71 12.12 8.25
CA LEU A 146 5.24 12.08 8.28
C LEU A 146 4.62 12.30 6.90
N GLN A 147 5.13 13.25 6.13
CA GLN A 147 4.64 13.55 4.78
C GLN A 147 4.80 12.37 3.81
N LYS A 148 5.88 11.59 3.95
CA LYS A 148 6.07 10.37 3.16
C LYS A 148 5.17 9.24 3.64
N GLN A 149 4.93 9.13 4.95
CA GLN A 149 3.96 8.18 5.50
C GLN A 149 2.55 8.42 4.97
N ILE A 150 2.11 9.69 4.92
CA ILE A 150 0.80 10.08 4.38
C ILE A 150 0.69 9.70 2.90
N LYS A 151 1.70 10.02 2.08
CA LYS A 151 1.72 9.63 0.65
C LYS A 151 1.64 8.12 0.44
N VAL A 152 2.31 7.35 1.28
CA VAL A 152 2.25 5.89 1.24
C VAL A 152 0.90 5.36 1.65
N LEU A 153 0.32 5.90 2.73
CA LEU A 153 -1.03 5.53 3.15
C LEU A 153 -2.03 5.82 2.03
N GLN A 154 -1.98 7.02 1.45
CA GLN A 154 -2.83 7.40 0.32
C GLN A 154 -2.67 6.44 -0.86
N TYR A 155 -1.43 6.14 -1.26
CA TYR A 155 -1.15 5.20 -2.34
C TYR A 155 -1.76 3.81 -2.08
N ILE A 156 -1.67 3.29 -0.85
CA ILE A 156 -2.25 2.00 -0.48
C ILE A 156 -3.78 2.06 -0.52
N LEU A 157 -4.39 3.12 0.02
CA LEU A 157 -5.84 3.30 0.03
C LEU A 157 -6.39 3.42 -1.39
N GLU A 158 -5.71 4.13 -2.29
CA GLU A 158 -6.09 4.26 -3.71
C GLU A 158 -6.19 2.92 -4.46
N LYS A 159 -5.45 1.89 -4.00
CA LYS A 159 -5.55 0.53 -4.55
C LYS A 159 -6.83 -0.19 -4.12
N ASN A 160 -7.37 0.13 -2.95
CA ASN A 160 -8.67 -0.37 -2.53
C ASN A 160 -9.77 0.55 -3.09
N HIS A 161 -10.15 0.30 -4.34
CA HIS A 161 -11.10 1.15 -5.06
C HIS A 161 -12.43 1.34 -4.32
N SER A 162 -12.98 0.28 -3.71
CA SER A 162 -14.24 0.33 -2.96
C SER A 162 -14.15 1.27 -1.75
N LEU A 163 -13.12 1.08 -0.91
CA LEU A 163 -12.91 1.92 0.28
C LEU A 163 -12.58 3.37 -0.11
N TYR A 164 -11.71 3.55 -1.10
CA TYR A 164 -11.30 4.87 -1.51
C TYR A 164 -12.43 5.67 -2.18
N GLN A 165 -13.35 4.99 -2.87
CA GLN A 165 -14.58 5.61 -3.34
C GLN A 165 -15.42 6.12 -2.18
N ILE A 166 -15.55 5.37 -1.09
CA ILE A 166 -16.26 5.84 0.12
C ILE A 166 -15.58 7.09 0.69
N ILE A 167 -14.26 7.08 0.85
CA ILE A 167 -13.50 8.25 1.35
C ILE A 167 -13.75 9.49 0.47
N LYS A 168 -13.78 9.31 -0.86
CA LYS A 168 -14.10 10.37 -1.82
C LYS A 168 -15.54 10.87 -1.72
N GLU A 169 -16.52 9.97 -1.67
CA GLU A 169 -17.93 10.36 -1.60
C GLU A 169 -18.27 11.04 -0.28
N VAL A 170 -17.73 10.55 0.85
CA VAL A 170 -17.95 11.15 2.18
C VAL A 170 -17.51 12.62 2.23
N SER A 171 -16.44 12.98 1.51
CA SER A 171 -15.97 14.38 1.43
C SER A 171 -17.00 15.37 0.85
N LYS A 172 -18.01 14.87 0.14
CA LYS A 172 -19.05 15.70 -0.48
C LYS A 172 -20.22 16.02 0.44
N TYR A 173 -20.34 15.35 1.60
CA TYR A 173 -21.47 15.54 2.52
C TYR A 173 -21.31 16.73 3.46
N ASN A 174 -20.17 17.43 3.42
CA ASN A 174 -19.88 18.58 4.30
C ASN A 174 -20.16 18.29 5.78
N LEU A 175 -19.85 17.07 6.23
CA LEU A 175 -19.96 16.71 7.64
C LEU A 175 -18.99 17.56 8.48
N PRO A 176 -19.41 18.10 9.62
CA PRO A 176 -18.52 18.90 10.47
C PRO A 176 -17.48 18.00 11.15
N ASN A 177 -16.20 18.39 11.03
CA ASN A 177 -15.03 17.68 11.60
C ASN A 177 -15.17 16.15 11.50
N TYR A 178 -15.10 15.60 10.29
CA TYR A 178 -15.34 14.18 10.05
C TYR A 178 -14.06 13.41 9.73
N TYR A 179 -14.04 12.11 9.99
CA TYR A 179 -13.03 11.18 9.49
C TYR A 179 -13.66 9.86 9.07
N VAL A 180 -13.08 9.24 8.06
CA VAL A 180 -13.26 7.81 7.76
C VAL A 180 -12.10 7.07 8.41
N GLY A 181 -12.33 6.03 9.20
CA GLY A 181 -11.25 5.49 10.02
C GLY A 181 -11.37 4.04 10.41
N GLY A 182 -10.62 3.71 11.45
CA GLY A 182 -10.81 2.50 12.23
C GLY A 182 -10.33 1.25 11.52
N GLY A 183 -11.19 0.23 11.54
CA GLY A 183 -10.85 -1.11 11.05
C GLY A 183 -10.52 -1.13 9.56
N ALA A 184 -11.33 -0.46 8.73
CA ALA A 184 -11.21 -0.52 7.28
C ALA A 184 -9.87 0.00 6.76
N ILE A 185 -9.40 1.15 7.27
CA ILE A 185 -8.12 1.73 6.89
C ILE A 185 -6.98 0.79 7.28
N THR A 186 -7.00 0.35 8.54
CA THR A 186 -5.95 -0.48 9.13
C THR A 186 -5.79 -1.81 8.41
N GLN A 187 -6.92 -2.49 8.21
CA GLN A 187 -6.96 -3.81 7.57
C GLN A 187 -6.61 -3.73 6.09
N THR A 188 -6.98 -2.66 5.37
CA THR A 188 -6.54 -2.43 3.98
C THR A 188 -5.02 -2.35 3.91
N VAL A 189 -4.38 -1.61 4.82
CA VAL A 189 -2.92 -1.51 4.87
C VAL A 189 -2.28 -2.86 5.17
N TRP A 190 -2.78 -3.61 6.15
CA TRP A 190 -2.25 -4.94 6.45
C TRP A 190 -2.46 -5.93 5.30
N ASN A 191 -3.61 -5.88 4.62
CA ASN A 191 -3.87 -6.70 3.44
C ASN A 191 -2.87 -6.39 2.32
N TYR A 192 -2.58 -5.11 2.08
CA TYR A 192 -1.58 -4.68 1.11
C TYR A 192 -0.19 -5.22 1.47
N LEU A 193 0.25 -5.03 2.72
CA LEU A 193 1.58 -5.46 3.19
C LEU A 193 1.76 -6.98 3.17
N LEU A 194 0.70 -7.73 3.48
CA LEU A 194 0.70 -9.19 3.51
C LEU A 194 0.30 -9.82 2.16
N ASN A 195 0.17 -9.02 1.10
CA ASN A 195 -0.22 -9.47 -0.24
C ASN A 195 -1.53 -10.31 -0.25
N LYS A 196 -2.51 -9.91 0.56
CA LYS A 196 -3.86 -10.46 0.60
C LYS A 196 -4.81 -9.58 -0.24
N PRO A 197 -6.01 -10.08 -0.64
CA PRO A 197 -7.03 -9.22 -1.27
C PRO A 197 -7.32 -8.00 -0.39
N LEU A 198 -7.41 -6.81 -1.00
CA LEU A 198 -7.47 -5.55 -0.22
C LEU A 198 -8.71 -5.42 0.67
N ASN A 199 -9.82 -6.03 0.25
CA ASN A 199 -11.07 -6.12 0.99
C ASN A 199 -11.11 -7.27 2.02
N HIS A 200 -10.07 -8.11 2.11
CA HIS A 200 -10.08 -9.29 2.96
C HIS A 200 -10.33 -8.92 4.43
N GLY A 201 -11.38 -9.52 5.01
CA GLY A 201 -11.66 -9.40 6.44
C GLY A 201 -12.24 -8.06 6.89
N ILE A 202 -12.44 -7.10 5.98
CA ILE A 202 -13.08 -5.81 6.27
C ILE A 202 -14.59 -6.01 6.28
N SER A 203 -15.22 -5.82 7.45
CA SER A 203 -16.66 -5.92 7.61
C SER A 203 -17.36 -4.57 7.41
N ASP A 204 -16.76 -3.53 7.97
CA ASP A 204 -17.39 -2.26 8.22
C ASP A 204 -16.43 -1.09 7.97
N VAL A 205 -17.00 0.06 7.63
CA VAL A 205 -16.29 1.33 7.46
C VAL A 205 -16.86 2.35 8.43
N ASP A 206 -16.04 2.76 9.39
CA ASP A 206 -16.36 3.78 10.38
C ASP A 206 -16.30 5.19 9.75
N ILE A 207 -17.41 5.93 9.78
CA ILE A 207 -17.50 7.34 9.42
C ILE A 207 -17.94 8.14 10.65
N VAL A 208 -17.02 8.87 11.25
CA VAL A 208 -17.24 9.58 12.50
C VAL A 208 -17.20 11.08 12.25
N TYR A 209 -18.07 11.84 12.90
CA TYR A 209 -18.15 13.30 12.77
C TYR A 209 -18.50 13.97 14.10
N TYR A 210 -18.29 15.28 14.19
CA TYR A 210 -18.60 16.03 15.42
C TYR A 210 -19.59 17.16 15.15
N ASP A 211 -20.80 16.99 15.66
CA ASP A 211 -21.84 18.02 15.63
C ASP A 211 -22.37 18.27 17.03
N THR A 212 -22.39 19.52 17.47
CA THR A 212 -22.87 19.90 18.82
C THR A 212 -24.37 19.69 19.01
N ASP A 213 -25.12 19.49 17.92
CA ASP A 213 -26.52 19.12 17.96
C ASP A 213 -26.68 17.65 18.38
N LEU A 214 -27.13 17.46 19.62
CA LEU A 214 -27.33 16.15 20.21
C LEU A 214 -28.73 15.58 19.90
N SER A 215 -29.42 15.98 18.83
CA SER A 215 -30.71 15.39 18.45
C SER A 215 -30.54 14.05 17.74
N GLU A 216 -31.29 13.04 18.19
CA GLU A 216 -31.32 11.71 17.55
C GLU A 216 -31.90 11.76 16.14
N GLU A 217 -32.86 12.65 15.89
CA GLU A 217 -33.45 12.88 14.58
C GLU A 217 -32.40 13.32 13.55
N LYS A 218 -31.53 14.27 13.91
CA LYS A 218 -30.48 14.77 13.01
C LYS A 218 -29.45 13.69 12.70
N GLU A 219 -28.99 12.97 13.72
CA GLU A 219 -28.06 11.85 13.54
C GLU A 219 -28.67 10.77 12.65
N SER A 220 -29.93 10.39 12.89
CA SER A 220 -30.66 9.41 12.08
C SER A 220 -30.81 9.86 10.63
N ASN A 221 -31.10 11.14 10.39
CA ASN A 221 -31.18 11.70 9.04
C ASN A 221 -29.83 11.63 8.31
N ILE A 222 -28.73 11.91 9.00
CA ILE A 222 -27.38 11.79 8.44
C ILE A 222 -27.04 10.32 8.15
N ILE A 223 -27.26 9.41 9.11
CA ILE A 223 -27.06 7.96 8.94
C ILE A 223 -27.80 7.47 7.71
N ASN A 224 -29.09 7.78 7.59
CA ASN A 224 -29.92 7.34 6.46
C ASN A 224 -29.41 7.93 5.14
N THR A 225 -29.05 9.22 5.12
CA THR A 225 -28.54 9.89 3.92
C THR A 225 -27.23 9.25 3.43
N VAL A 226 -26.29 8.98 4.34
CA VAL A 226 -25.02 8.35 4.01
C VAL A 226 -25.24 6.89 3.57
N LYS A 227 -25.97 6.09 4.36
CA LYS A 227 -26.24 4.67 4.05
C LYS A 227 -26.94 4.48 2.71
N ASN A 228 -27.92 5.32 2.39
CA ASN A 228 -28.67 5.20 1.12
C ASN A 228 -27.77 5.35 -0.12
N ASN A 229 -26.70 6.15 -0.02
CA ASN A 229 -25.77 6.35 -1.12
C ASN A 229 -24.75 5.21 -1.29
N PHE A 230 -24.58 4.38 -0.26
CA PHE A 230 -23.67 3.23 -0.29
C PHE A 230 -24.39 1.88 -0.34
N THR A 231 -25.68 1.84 -0.66
CA THR A 231 -26.50 0.60 -0.67
C THR A 231 -25.98 -0.57 -1.51
N LEU A 232 -25.08 -0.31 -2.47
CA LEU A 232 -24.47 -1.33 -3.35
C LEU A 232 -23.02 -1.65 -2.98
N ASN A 233 -22.50 -1.12 -1.88
CA ASN A 233 -21.12 -1.39 -1.46
C ASN A 233 -21.01 -2.76 -0.77
N GLU A 234 -19.77 -3.23 -0.61
CA GLU A 234 -19.45 -4.50 0.05
C GLU A 234 -19.25 -4.37 1.57
N TYR A 235 -19.37 -3.16 2.13
CA TYR A 235 -19.06 -2.86 3.53
C TYR A 235 -20.28 -2.32 4.27
N ASP A 236 -20.46 -2.76 5.51
CA ASP A 236 -21.39 -2.11 6.41
C ASP A 236 -20.88 -0.70 6.75
N ILE A 237 -21.67 0.34 6.46
CA ILE A 237 -21.29 1.71 6.78
C ILE A 237 -21.78 2.04 8.20
N ASP A 238 -20.85 2.29 9.12
CA ASP A 238 -21.18 2.77 10.46
C ASP A 238 -20.96 4.28 10.54
N VAL A 239 -22.00 5.03 10.94
CA VAL A 239 -21.94 6.49 11.00
C VAL A 239 -22.35 6.95 12.38
N ALA A 240 -21.46 7.68 13.05
CA ALA A 240 -21.69 8.12 14.44
C ALA A 240 -21.31 9.59 14.65
N ASN A 241 -22.16 10.32 15.37
CA ASN A 241 -21.80 11.62 15.92
C ASN A 241 -21.05 11.42 17.25
N GLU A 242 -19.75 11.72 17.26
CA GLU A 242 -18.89 11.51 18.42
C GLU A 242 -19.30 12.35 19.64
N SER A 243 -19.98 13.48 19.42
CA SER A 243 -20.51 14.27 20.53
C SER A 243 -21.62 13.55 21.30
N ARG A 244 -22.31 12.58 20.69
CA ARG A 244 -23.46 11.85 21.26
C ARG A 244 -23.09 10.53 21.92
N VAL A 245 -21.89 10.00 21.69
CA VAL A 245 -21.49 8.65 22.14
C VAL A 245 -21.67 8.45 23.64
N HIS A 246 -21.33 9.45 24.45
CA HIS A 246 -21.50 9.40 25.91
C HIS A 246 -22.95 9.19 26.39
N LEU A 247 -23.96 9.41 25.54
CA LEU A 247 -25.37 9.24 25.87
C LEU A 247 -25.79 7.76 25.87
N TRP A 248 -25.18 6.93 25.03
CA TRP A 248 -25.58 5.52 24.84
C TRP A 248 -24.47 4.52 25.19
N TYR A 249 -23.22 4.96 25.35
CA TYR A 249 -22.09 4.06 25.59
C TYR A 249 -22.20 3.26 26.90
N GLU A 250 -22.72 3.88 27.97
CA GLU A 250 -22.93 3.18 29.26
C GLU A 250 -23.96 2.06 29.15
N GLU A 251 -25.03 2.27 28.39
CA GLU A 251 -26.04 1.25 28.13
C GLU A 251 -25.50 0.11 27.27
N ALA A 252 -24.71 0.43 26.23
CA ALA A 252 -24.13 -0.55 25.32
C ALA A 252 -22.99 -1.39 25.94
N PHE A 253 -22.15 -0.77 26.78
CA PHE A 253 -20.89 -1.39 27.23
C PHE A 253 -20.70 -1.40 28.76
N GLY A 254 -21.65 -0.87 29.54
CA GLY A 254 -21.59 -0.88 31.00
C GLY A 254 -20.55 0.06 31.60
N LYS A 255 -19.99 0.99 30.81
CA LYS A 255 -18.97 1.95 31.25
C LYS A 255 -19.39 3.36 30.90
N LYS A 256 -19.44 4.25 31.91
CA LYS A 256 -19.68 5.66 31.67
C LYS A 256 -18.44 6.35 31.09
N ILE A 257 -18.64 7.15 30.04
CA ILE A 257 -17.60 8.00 29.45
C ILE A 257 -18.02 9.47 29.50
N ASN A 258 -17.06 10.37 29.43
CA ASN A 258 -17.34 11.79 29.25
C ASN A 258 -17.65 12.08 27.79
N ALA A 259 -18.40 13.16 27.54
CA ALA A 259 -18.59 13.67 26.19
C ALA A 259 -17.23 14.04 25.57
N TYR A 260 -16.97 13.54 24.37
CA TYR A 260 -15.81 13.96 23.59
C TYR A 260 -15.96 15.43 23.15
N LYS A 261 -14.83 16.09 22.96
CA LYS A 261 -14.74 17.48 22.50
C LYS A 261 -14.43 17.59 21.02
N SER A 262 -14.06 16.48 20.38
CA SER A 262 -13.67 16.39 18.97
C SER A 262 -13.69 14.94 18.50
N VAL A 263 -13.70 14.72 17.18
CA VAL A 263 -13.51 13.36 16.62
C VAL A 263 -12.09 12.86 16.89
N GLU A 264 -11.10 13.74 16.91
CA GLU A 264 -9.73 13.42 17.25
C GLU A 264 -9.60 12.80 18.65
N GLU A 265 -10.35 13.34 19.64
CA GLU A 265 -10.41 12.76 20.98
C GLU A 265 -11.02 11.36 20.97
N ALA A 266 -12.09 11.15 20.22
CA ALA A 266 -12.71 9.84 20.05
C ALA A 266 -11.76 8.82 19.40
N ILE A 267 -11.16 9.15 18.25
CA ILE A 267 -10.18 8.30 17.54
C ILE A 267 -9.01 7.93 18.44
N SER A 268 -8.54 8.87 19.28
CA SER A 268 -7.45 8.62 20.22
C SER A 268 -7.78 7.55 21.26
N THR A 269 -9.04 7.20 21.45
CA THR A 269 -9.45 6.17 22.43
C THR A 269 -9.71 4.79 21.81
N TRP A 270 -9.59 4.66 20.49
CA TRP A 270 -9.92 3.43 19.80
C TRP A 270 -9.02 2.25 20.19
N PRO A 271 -9.52 0.99 20.09
CA PRO A 271 -8.99 -0.18 20.79
C PRO A 271 -7.49 -0.49 20.66
N THR A 272 -6.85 -0.13 19.54
CA THR A 272 -5.43 -0.38 19.30
C THR A 272 -4.75 0.86 18.73
N THR A 273 -3.44 0.99 18.94
CA THR A 273 -2.65 2.11 18.39
C THR A 273 -2.75 2.16 16.86
N ALA A 274 -2.67 1.01 16.20
CA ALA A 274 -2.77 0.90 14.75
C ALA A 274 -4.16 1.26 14.21
N THR A 275 -5.25 0.92 14.94
CA THR A 275 -6.60 1.31 14.51
C THR A 275 -6.99 2.72 14.86
N SER A 276 -6.28 3.37 15.79
CA SER A 276 -6.50 4.77 16.16
C SER A 276 -6.00 5.68 15.05
N ILE A 277 -6.68 5.65 13.90
CA ILE A 277 -6.35 6.41 12.70
C ILE A 277 -7.62 6.82 11.95
N GLY A 278 -7.74 8.10 11.66
CA GLY A 278 -8.77 8.66 10.79
C GLY A 278 -8.16 9.33 9.57
N VAL A 279 -8.83 9.24 8.44
CA VAL A 279 -8.46 9.92 7.20
C VAL A 279 -9.65 10.70 6.64
N ARG A 280 -9.39 11.81 5.97
CA ARG A 280 -10.37 12.58 5.21
C ARG A 280 -9.69 13.23 4.02
N LEU A 281 -10.47 13.67 3.04
CA LEU A 281 -9.95 14.39 1.88
C LEU A 281 -10.26 15.87 2.01
N GLU A 282 -9.25 16.71 1.74
CA GLU A 282 -9.43 18.13 1.46
C GLU A 282 -8.96 18.38 0.02
N GLY A 283 -9.93 18.45 -0.90
CA GLY A 283 -9.62 18.39 -2.33
C GLY A 283 -9.06 17.02 -2.72
N GLU A 284 -7.83 16.99 -3.23
CA GLU A 284 -7.10 15.75 -3.57
C GLU A 284 -6.11 15.30 -2.47
N GLU A 285 -5.93 16.12 -1.43
CA GLU A 285 -4.98 15.84 -0.36
C GLU A 285 -5.62 14.97 0.74
N LEU A 286 -4.92 13.90 1.11
CA LEU A 286 -5.30 13.05 2.23
C LEU A 286 -4.85 13.67 3.55
N ILE A 287 -5.81 14.13 4.34
CA ILE A 287 -5.60 14.56 5.72
C ILE A 287 -5.69 13.35 6.64
N VAL A 288 -4.68 13.16 7.50
CA VAL A 288 -4.55 11.99 8.36
C VAL A 288 -4.42 12.43 9.81
N PHE A 289 -5.26 11.87 10.67
CA PHE A 289 -5.14 11.95 12.12
C PHE A 289 -4.70 10.59 12.68
N ALA A 290 -3.50 10.51 13.24
CA ALA A 290 -2.91 9.29 13.79
C ALA A 290 -2.17 9.62 15.11
N PRO A 291 -2.88 9.67 16.27
CA PRO A 291 -2.34 10.15 17.54
C PRO A 291 -1.15 9.34 18.07
N TYR A 292 -0.99 8.10 17.63
CA TYR A 292 0.13 7.21 17.99
C TYR A 292 1.16 7.05 16.86
N GLY A 293 1.03 7.83 15.78
CA GLY A 293 1.80 7.67 14.55
C GLY A 293 1.38 6.44 13.73
N MET A 294 1.96 6.28 12.55
CA MET A 294 1.62 5.19 11.62
C MET A 294 2.63 4.03 11.62
N ASN A 295 3.61 4.04 12.52
CA ASN A 295 4.63 2.99 12.56
C ASN A 295 4.05 1.62 12.93
N ASP A 296 3.14 1.55 13.90
CA ASP A 296 2.49 0.28 14.28
C ASP A 296 1.61 -0.25 13.15
N LEU A 297 0.90 0.65 12.47
CA LEU A 297 0.13 0.35 11.26
C LEU A 297 1.00 -0.30 10.18
N PHE A 298 2.10 0.35 9.79
CA PHE A 298 2.98 -0.14 8.71
C PHE A 298 3.82 -1.36 9.10
N LYS A 299 4.10 -1.58 10.38
CA LYS A 299 4.81 -2.78 10.86
C LYS A 299 3.90 -3.98 11.10
N GLY A 300 2.58 -3.81 10.94
CA GLY A 300 1.63 -4.86 11.30
C GLY A 300 1.62 -5.17 12.80
N ILE A 301 1.85 -4.16 13.65
CA ILE A 301 1.84 -4.31 15.11
C ILE A 301 0.44 -4.03 15.63
N VAL A 302 -0.12 -4.99 16.37
CA VAL A 302 -1.37 -4.82 17.11
C VAL A 302 -1.01 -4.57 18.57
N CYS A 303 -0.99 -3.30 18.98
CA CYS A 303 -0.69 -2.87 20.34
C CYS A 303 -1.95 -2.33 21.03
N PRO A 304 -2.27 -2.76 22.28
CA PRO A 304 -3.49 -2.31 22.96
C PRO A 304 -3.45 -0.81 23.27
N ASN A 305 -4.56 -0.12 23.02
CA ASN A 305 -4.79 1.22 23.54
C ASN A 305 -5.60 1.14 24.83
N ARG A 306 -4.94 1.37 25.96
CA ARG A 306 -5.54 1.16 27.30
C ARG A 306 -6.37 2.35 27.81
N LEU A 307 -6.62 3.37 26.99
CA LEU A 307 -7.37 4.55 27.42
C LEU A 307 -8.85 4.22 27.70
N MET A 308 -9.50 3.46 26.81
CA MET A 308 -10.94 3.22 26.89
C MET A 308 -11.31 1.76 27.11
N ILE A 309 -10.69 0.84 26.38
CA ILE A 309 -11.05 -0.57 26.43
C ILE A 309 -10.43 -1.28 27.64
N ASP A 310 -10.93 -2.47 27.97
CA ASP A 310 -10.31 -3.37 28.94
C ASP A 310 -9.59 -4.54 28.24
N GLU A 311 -8.93 -5.36 29.07
CA GLU A 311 -8.19 -6.54 28.61
C GLU A 311 -9.08 -7.54 27.86
N ALA A 312 -10.32 -7.73 28.29
CA ALA A 312 -11.23 -8.68 27.68
C ALA A 312 -11.65 -8.24 26.27
N VAL A 313 -11.97 -6.96 26.09
CA VAL A 313 -12.29 -6.37 24.78
C VAL A 313 -11.11 -6.50 23.83
N TYR A 314 -9.89 -6.17 24.28
CA TYR A 314 -8.69 -6.32 23.46
C TYR A 314 -8.44 -7.77 23.05
N ASN A 315 -8.44 -8.69 24.01
CA ASN A 315 -8.18 -10.11 23.76
C ASN A 315 -9.22 -10.73 22.81
N ASN A 316 -10.49 -10.34 22.94
CA ASN A 316 -11.54 -10.78 22.01
C ASN A 316 -11.28 -10.27 20.58
N LYS A 317 -10.83 -9.02 20.41
CA LYS A 317 -10.49 -8.47 19.09
C LYS A 317 -9.25 -9.17 18.50
N VAL A 318 -8.20 -9.37 19.30
CA VAL A 318 -6.99 -10.12 18.91
C VAL A 318 -7.35 -11.55 18.48
N ALA A 319 -8.21 -12.25 19.22
CA ALA A 319 -8.63 -13.61 18.88
C ALA A 319 -9.38 -13.69 17.54
N LYS A 320 -10.14 -12.66 17.17
CA LYS A 320 -10.79 -12.56 15.86
C LYS A 320 -9.77 -12.30 14.75
N TRP A 321 -8.86 -11.36 14.95
CA TRP A 321 -7.87 -10.96 13.93
C TRP A 321 -6.79 -12.01 13.68
N LYS A 322 -6.33 -12.71 14.73
CA LYS A 322 -5.36 -13.83 14.59
C LYS A 322 -5.82 -14.92 13.63
N LYS A 323 -7.14 -15.10 13.45
CA LYS A 323 -7.69 -16.08 12.49
C LYS A 323 -7.57 -15.64 11.03
N ARG A 324 -7.39 -14.35 10.77
CA ARG A 324 -7.35 -13.74 9.43
C ARG A 324 -5.93 -13.30 9.05
N TRP A 325 -5.18 -12.80 10.02
CA TRP A 325 -3.81 -12.32 9.88
C TRP A 325 -2.93 -12.91 10.99
N GLU A 326 -2.49 -14.15 10.81
CA GLU A 326 -1.59 -14.82 11.77
C GLU A 326 -0.20 -14.19 11.80
N GLU A 327 0.16 -13.49 10.73
CA GLU A 327 1.47 -12.91 10.47
C GLU A 327 1.74 -11.60 11.23
N LEU A 328 0.71 -10.98 11.81
CA LEU A 328 0.83 -9.72 12.55
C LEU A 328 1.49 -9.91 13.93
N ASP A 329 2.13 -8.85 14.43
CA ASP A 329 2.76 -8.82 15.74
C ASP A 329 1.77 -8.36 16.82
N TYR A 330 1.12 -9.33 17.47
CA TYR A 330 0.15 -9.09 18.53
C TYR A 330 0.84 -8.90 19.89
N LYS A 331 0.80 -7.68 20.42
CA LYS A 331 1.28 -7.39 21.78
C LYS A 331 0.29 -7.92 22.82
N LYS A 332 0.82 -8.31 23.97
CA LYS A 332 0.01 -8.66 25.15
C LYS A 332 -0.64 -7.40 25.73
N TRP A 333 -1.69 -7.60 26.53
CA TRP A 333 -2.40 -6.53 27.21
C TRP A 333 -1.49 -5.61 27.99
#